data_AF-A0A7G8BPR7-F1
#
_entry.id   AF-A0A7G8BPR7-F1
#
_cell.length_a   1.000
_cell.length_b   1.000
_cell.length_c   1.000
_cell.angle_alpha   90.00
_cell.angle_beta   90.00
_cell.angle_gamma   90.00
#
_symmetry.space_group_name_H-M   'P 1'
#
loop_
_entity.id
_entity.type
_entity.pdbx_description
1 polymer ?
#
loop_
_entity_poly.entity_id
_entity_poly.type
_entity_poly.pdbx_seq_one_letter_code
_entity_poly.pdbx_strand_id
1 'polypeptide(L)'
;MIDVARDAEGVRKALEEIFEEDFVRARIDRESAGATPETKERMQRQIPRRTLSPGYYRVAEYLLAIDAERRAGIVFSLRDLCCWEVDGLVALDRARGAYESRHPACSACGARQDTRFNRECSNCGVKFRTRKK
;
A
#
# COMPACT_ATOMS: atom_id res chain seq x y z
N MET A 1 -11.48 -5.68 -25.54
CA MET A 1 -11.25 -6.32 -24.23
C MET A 1 -9.88 -5.89 -23.77
N ILE A 2 -9.74 -5.26 -22.60
CA ILE A 2 -8.43 -4.86 -22.07
C ILE A 2 -7.79 -6.12 -21.47
N ASP A 3 -6.55 -6.42 -21.87
CA ASP A 3 -5.74 -7.41 -21.18
C ASP A 3 -5.21 -6.77 -19.89
N VAL A 4 -5.94 -7.03 -18.80
CA VAL A 4 -5.69 -6.48 -17.47
C VAL A 4 -4.25 -6.70 -17.02
N ALA A 5 -3.66 -7.87 -17.32
CA ALA A 5 -2.30 -8.20 -16.89
C ALA A 5 -1.23 -7.36 -17.58
N ARG A 6 -1.53 -6.83 -18.77
CA ARG A 6 -0.62 -5.99 -19.57
C ARG A 6 -0.89 -4.50 -19.42
N ASP A 7 -1.97 -4.11 -18.76
CA ASP A 7 -2.25 -2.72 -18.43
C ASP A 7 -1.54 -2.33 -17.13
N ALA A 8 -0.26 -1.96 -17.27
CA ALA A 8 0.61 -1.60 -16.15
C ALA A 8 0.09 -0.41 -15.34
N GLU A 9 -0.64 0.53 -15.96
CA GLU A 9 -1.20 1.68 -15.24
C GLU A 9 -2.39 1.27 -14.38
N GLY A 10 -3.30 0.47 -14.91
CA GLY A 10 -4.40 -0.07 -14.14
C GLY A 10 -3.93 -0.97 -13.00
N VAL A 11 -2.91 -1.80 -13.22
CA VAL A 11 -2.29 -2.63 -12.17
C VAL A 11 -1.63 -1.76 -11.10
N ARG A 12 -0.87 -0.73 -11.49
CA ARG A 12 -0.28 0.23 -10.53
C ARG A 12 -1.34 0.89 -9.67
N LYS A 13 -2.45 1.34 -10.27
CA LYS A 13 -3.54 1.99 -9.53
C LYS A 13 -4.23 1.01 -8.58
N ALA A 14 -4.45 -0.24 -8.98
CA ALA A 14 -4.98 -1.28 -8.09
C ALA A 14 -4.05 -1.54 -6.88
N LEU A 15 -2.74 -1.58 -7.11
CA LEU A 15 -1.74 -1.72 -6.05
C LEU A 15 -1.76 -0.53 -5.08
N GLU A 16 -1.86 0.69 -5.60
CA GLU A 16 -2.00 1.89 -4.76
C GLU A 16 -3.28 1.84 -3.91
N GLU A 17 -4.42 1.42 -4.47
CA GLU A 17 -5.66 1.25 -3.71
C GLU A 17 -5.54 0.18 -2.62
N ILE A 18 -4.89 -0.95 -2.90
CA ILE A 18 -4.61 -1.99 -1.89
C ILE A 18 -3.75 -1.43 -0.75
N PHE A 19 -2.69 -0.68 -1.04
CA PHE A 19 -1.85 -0.10 0.01
C PHE A 19 -2.61 0.91 0.89
N GLU A 20 -3.50 1.69 0.30
CA GLU A 20 -4.35 2.63 1.05
C GLU A 20 -5.39 1.89 1.91
N GLU A 21 -6.02 0.84 1.37
CA GLU A 21 -6.91 -0.03 2.15
C GLU A 21 -6.18 -0.62 3.37
N ASP A 22 -5.01 -1.21 3.17
CA ASP A 22 -4.23 -1.84 4.24
C ASP A 22 -3.75 -0.83 5.27
N PHE A 23 -3.35 0.38 4.83
CA PHE A 23 -2.99 1.46 5.74
C PHE A 23 -4.15 1.86 6.65
N VAL A 24 -5.34 2.07 6.06
CA VAL A 24 -6.53 2.47 6.82
C VAL A 24 -6.99 1.34 7.73
N ARG A 25 -6.98 0.08 7.28
CA ARG A 25 -7.27 -1.10 8.11
C ARG A 25 -6.35 -1.16 9.33
N ALA A 26 -5.04 -1.07 9.13
CA ALA A 26 -4.07 -1.07 10.22
C ALA A 26 -4.24 0.10 11.20
N ARG A 27 -4.69 1.27 10.71
CA ARG A 27 -5.05 2.40 11.59
C ARG A 27 -6.30 2.10 12.41
N ILE A 28 -7.36 1.62 11.78
CA ILE A 28 -8.62 1.26 12.46
C ILE A 28 -8.38 0.18 13.51
N ASP A 29 -7.57 -0.84 13.22
CA ASP A 29 -7.25 -1.91 14.17
C ASP A 29 -6.57 -1.37 15.43
N ARG A 30 -5.67 -0.38 15.28
CA ARG A 30 -5.01 0.29 16.41
C ARG A 30 -5.97 1.20 17.20
N GLU A 31 -6.74 2.03 16.51
CA GLU A 31 -7.61 3.03 17.13
C GLU A 31 -8.90 2.45 17.72
N SER A 32 -9.34 1.30 17.21
CA SER A 32 -10.56 0.64 17.66
C SER A 32 -10.37 -0.30 18.85
N ALA A 33 -9.16 -0.37 19.41
CA ALA A 33 -8.86 -1.11 20.63
C ALA A 33 -9.65 -0.51 21.81
N GLY A 34 -10.82 -1.09 22.11
CA GLY A 34 -11.76 -0.62 23.13
C GLY A 34 -12.99 0.11 22.60
N ALA A 35 -13.14 0.26 21.28
CA ALA A 35 -14.33 0.85 20.66
C ALA A 35 -15.52 -0.12 20.64
N THR A 36 -16.73 0.42 20.69
CA THR A 36 -17.98 -0.36 20.54
C THR A 36 -18.10 -0.94 19.11
N PRO A 37 -18.87 -2.01 18.90
CA PRO A 37 -19.10 -2.58 17.57
C PRO A 37 -19.61 -1.56 16.54
N GLU A 38 -20.51 -0.66 16.94
CA GLU A 38 -21.08 0.38 16.07
C GLU A 38 -20.00 1.40 15.66
N THR A 39 -19.12 1.74 16.59
CA THR A 39 -17.98 2.64 16.33
C THR A 39 -17.01 1.99 15.35
N LYS A 40 -16.72 0.69 15.54
CA LYS A 40 -15.89 -0.10 14.62
C LYS A 40 -16.47 -0.16 13.22
N GLU A 41 -17.77 -0.43 13.09
CA GLU A 41 -18.43 -0.46 11.79
C GLU A 41 -18.36 0.90 11.09
N ARG A 42 -18.56 2.00 11.83
CA ARG A 42 -18.42 3.36 11.30
C ARG A 42 -16.98 3.64 10.84
N MET A 43 -15.98 3.16 11.57
CA MET A 43 -14.57 3.30 11.18
C MET A 43 -14.25 2.48 9.92
N GLN A 44 -14.77 1.25 9.79
CA GLN A 44 -14.58 0.41 8.60
C GLN A 44 -15.12 1.07 7.31
N ARG A 45 -16.14 1.93 7.41
CA ARG A 45 -16.64 2.72 6.26
C ARG A 45 -15.63 3.75 5.74
N GLN A 46 -14.55 4.03 6.47
CA GLN A 46 -13.46 4.90 6.01
C GLN A 46 -12.46 4.18 5.10
N ILE A 47 -12.51 2.84 5.01
CA ILE A 47 -11.66 2.07 4.09
C ILE A 47 -12.00 2.49 2.65
N PRO A 48 -11.01 2.95 1.86
CA PRO A 48 -11.23 3.34 0.48
C PRO A 48 -11.87 2.23 -0.34
N ARG A 49 -12.78 2.58 -1.24
CA ARG A 49 -13.42 1.62 -2.14
C ARG A 49 -12.56 1.39 -3.38
N ARG A 50 -12.42 0.12 -3.74
CA ARG A 50 -11.88 -0.35 -5.02
C ARG A 50 -12.62 0.30 -6.20
N THR A 51 -11.90 0.98 -7.09
CA THR A 51 -12.50 1.72 -8.23
C THR A 51 -12.38 1.00 -9.58
N LEU A 52 -11.42 0.08 -9.70
CA LEU A 52 -11.19 -0.73 -10.90
C LEU A 52 -11.99 -2.04 -10.92
N SER A 53 -11.94 -2.76 -12.05
CA SER A 53 -12.56 -4.08 -12.16
C SER A 53 -11.84 -5.12 -11.29
N PRO A 54 -12.53 -6.18 -10.80
CA PRO A 54 -11.94 -7.21 -9.94
C PRO A 54 -10.67 -7.88 -10.48
N GLY A 55 -10.51 -7.94 -11.81
CA GLY A 55 -9.34 -8.53 -12.46
C GLY A 55 -8.04 -7.83 -12.09
N TYR A 56 -8.04 -6.50 -11.98
CA TYR A 56 -6.82 -5.74 -11.65
C TYR A 56 -6.30 -6.09 -10.26
N TYR A 57 -7.19 -6.28 -9.29
CA TYR A 57 -6.79 -6.64 -7.93
C TYR A 57 -6.27 -8.08 -7.84
N ARG A 58 -6.82 -9.02 -8.62
CA ARG A 58 -6.26 -10.38 -8.67
C ARG A 58 -4.83 -10.39 -9.21
N VAL A 59 -4.56 -9.60 -10.25
CA VAL A 59 -3.20 -9.43 -10.78
C VAL A 59 -2.30 -8.74 -9.74
N ALA A 60 -2.79 -7.69 -9.08
CA ALA A 60 -2.06 -6.98 -8.05
C ALA A 60 -1.71 -7.89 -6.84
N GLU A 61 -2.67 -8.67 -6.34
CA GLU A 61 -2.50 -9.64 -5.26
C GLU A 61 -1.50 -10.74 -5.65
N TYR A 62 -1.55 -11.21 -6.90
CA TYR A 62 -0.57 -12.15 -7.45
C TYR A 62 0.85 -11.56 -7.47
N LEU A 63 1.02 -10.32 -7.94
CA LEU A 63 2.32 -9.65 -7.94
C LEU A 63 2.87 -9.41 -6.52
N LEU A 64 1.99 -9.12 -5.55
CA LEU A 64 2.35 -9.02 -4.14
C LEU A 64 2.84 -10.36 -3.58
N ALA A 65 2.25 -11.48 -4.00
CA ALA A 65 2.72 -12.81 -3.62
C ALA A 65 4.12 -13.10 -4.17
N ILE A 66 4.37 -12.80 -5.45
CA ILE A 66 5.72 -12.93 -6.04
C ILE A 66 6.74 -12.05 -5.29
N ASP A 67 6.40 -10.79 -4.98
CA ASP A 67 7.28 -9.89 -4.22
C ASP A 67 7.55 -10.42 -2.80
N ALA A 68 6.55 -11.02 -2.15
CA ALA A 68 6.73 -11.66 -0.85
C ALA A 68 7.71 -12.84 -0.91
N GLU A 69 7.59 -13.70 -1.93
CA GLU A 69 8.53 -14.80 -2.18
C GLU A 69 9.95 -14.30 -2.45
N ARG A 70 10.09 -13.25 -3.29
CA ARG A 70 11.38 -12.59 -3.55
C ARG A 70 12.02 -12.07 -2.26
N ARG A 71 11.23 -11.43 -1.39
CA ARG A 71 11.69 -10.91 -0.08
C ARG A 71 12.06 -12.01 0.90
N ALA A 72 11.47 -13.20 0.78
CA ALA A 72 11.85 -14.37 1.54
C ALA A 72 13.14 -15.03 1.03
N GLY A 73 13.76 -14.49 -0.04
CA GLY A 73 15.01 -14.99 -0.61
C GLY A 73 14.83 -15.97 -1.76
N ILE A 74 13.61 -16.19 -2.25
CA ILE A 74 13.36 -16.99 -3.45
C ILE A 74 13.86 -16.22 -4.66
N VAL A 75 14.77 -16.83 -5.42
CA VAL A 75 15.39 -16.23 -6.61
C VAL A 75 14.66 -16.74 -7.84
N PHE A 76 14.07 -15.82 -8.60
CA PHE A 76 13.48 -16.10 -9.90
C PHE A 76 14.47 -15.72 -11.00
N SER A 77 14.68 -16.61 -11.96
CA SER A 77 15.38 -16.32 -13.20
C SER A 77 14.42 -15.70 -14.23
N LEU A 78 14.96 -15.14 -15.31
CA LEU A 78 14.16 -14.61 -16.42
C LEU A 78 13.29 -15.67 -17.14
N ARG A 79 13.53 -16.97 -16.89
CA ARG A 79 12.70 -18.05 -17.45
C ARG A 79 11.50 -18.37 -16.58
N ASP A 80 11.54 -17.99 -15.31
CA ASP A 80 10.49 -18.27 -14.34
C ASP A 80 9.37 -17.22 -14.38
N LEU A 81 9.66 -16.05 -14.96
CA LEU A 81 8.73 -14.93 -15.06
C LEU A 81 8.43 -14.58 -16.52
N CYS A 82 7.16 -14.32 -16.79
CA CYS A 82 6.66 -13.73 -18.01
C CYS A 82 6.97 -12.23 -18.06
N CYS A 83 7.07 -11.66 -19.26
CA CYS A 83 7.36 -10.23 -19.44
C CYS A 83 6.37 -9.32 -18.65
N TRP A 84 5.08 -9.68 -18.64
CA TRP A 84 4.06 -8.90 -17.93
C TRP A 84 4.23 -8.94 -16.40
N GLU A 85 4.80 -10.01 -15.85
CA GLU A 85 5.09 -10.11 -14.41
C GLU A 85 6.25 -9.20 -14.04
N VAL A 86 7.29 -9.16 -14.89
CA VAL A 86 8.42 -8.24 -14.72
C VAL A 86 7.93 -6.79 -14.76
N ASP A 87 7.12 -6.42 -15.76
CA ASP A 87 6.53 -5.08 -15.86
C ASP A 87 5.61 -4.77 -14.67
N GLY A 88 4.83 -5.76 -14.22
CA GLY A 88 3.97 -5.67 -13.04
C GLY A 88 4.76 -5.45 -11.75
N LEU A 89 5.91 -6.11 -11.57
CA LEU A 89 6.80 -5.91 -10.43
C LEU A 89 7.43 -4.51 -10.44
N VAL A 90 7.76 -3.98 -11.62
CA VAL A 90 8.20 -2.57 -11.75
C VAL A 90 7.05 -1.62 -11.38
N ALA A 91 5.83 -1.91 -11.81
CA ALA A 91 4.65 -1.13 -11.41
C ALA A 91 4.40 -1.18 -9.90
N LEU A 92 4.64 -2.33 -9.26
CA LEU A 92 4.60 -2.52 -7.82
C LEU A 92 5.61 -1.64 -7.07
N ASP A 93 6.86 -1.60 -7.51
CA ASP A 93 7.87 -0.75 -6.88
C ASP A 93 7.51 0.74 -6.99
N ARG A 94 6.94 1.15 -8.14
CA ARG A 94 6.44 2.52 -8.33
C ARG A 94 5.26 2.83 -7.40
N ALA A 95 4.28 1.93 -7.31
CA ALA A 95 3.13 2.06 -6.42
C ALA A 95 3.60 2.16 -4.95
N ARG A 96 4.58 1.32 -4.56
CA ARG A 96 5.18 1.33 -3.23
C ARG A 96 5.86 2.67 -2.96
N GLY A 97 6.70 3.16 -3.87
CA GLY A 97 7.35 4.46 -3.73
C GLY A 97 6.35 5.63 -3.62
N ALA A 98 5.26 5.60 -4.40
CA ALA A 98 4.19 6.59 -4.31
C ALA A 98 3.46 6.54 -2.95
N TYR A 99 3.17 5.33 -2.47
CA TYR A 99 2.60 5.11 -1.14
C TYR A 99 3.53 5.63 -0.03
N GLU A 100 4.82 5.29 -0.07
CA GLU A 100 5.79 5.71 0.95
C GLU A 100 6.03 7.23 0.97
N SER A 101 5.93 7.89 -0.19
CA SER A 101 6.01 9.34 -0.31
C SER A 101 4.79 10.05 0.29
N ARG A 102 3.59 9.45 0.15
CA ARG A 102 2.35 9.95 0.78
C ARG A 102 2.33 9.67 2.28
N HIS A 103 2.77 8.47 2.67
CA HIS A 103 2.79 7.95 4.03
C HIS A 103 4.23 7.68 4.50
N PRO A 104 5.03 8.74 4.76
CA PRO A 104 6.40 8.53 5.21
C PRO A 104 6.43 7.81 6.56
N ALA A 105 7.44 6.96 6.75
CA ALA A 105 7.71 6.33 8.03
C ALA A 105 8.35 7.36 8.99
N CYS A 106 7.95 7.32 10.27
CA CYS A 106 8.61 8.08 11.31
C CYS A 106 10.05 7.57 11.49
N SER A 107 11.04 8.47 11.46
CA SER A 107 12.45 8.10 11.65
C SER A 107 12.77 7.57 13.05
N ALA A 108 11.94 7.88 14.05
CA ALA A 108 12.13 7.44 15.42
C ALA A 108 11.47 6.07 15.72
N CYS A 109 10.24 5.85 15.26
CA CYS A 109 9.47 4.65 15.61
C CYS A 109 9.02 3.80 14.42
N GLY A 110 9.36 4.17 13.19
CA GLY A 110 8.98 3.45 11.97
C GLY A 110 7.51 3.55 11.57
N ALA A 111 6.63 4.08 12.44
CA ALA A 111 5.20 4.17 12.15
C ALA A 111 4.92 5.07 10.94
N ARG A 112 4.08 4.59 10.02
CA ARG A 112 3.62 5.35 8.85
C ARG A 112 2.72 6.51 9.28
N GLN A 113 2.91 7.67 8.66
CA GLN A 113 2.14 8.89 8.91
C GLN A 113 0.98 9.01 7.92
N ASP A 114 -0.13 9.65 8.32
CA ASP A 114 -1.27 9.89 7.42
C ASP A 114 -0.87 10.75 6.22
N THR A 115 0.01 11.72 6.42
CA THR A 115 0.52 12.56 5.34
C THR A 115 1.97 12.96 5.59
N ARG A 116 2.69 13.29 4.52
CA ARG A 116 4.02 13.92 4.59
C ARG A 116 4.06 15.31 5.22
N PHE A 117 2.89 15.92 5.45
CA PHE A 117 2.78 17.28 5.98
C PHE A 117 2.52 17.31 7.48
N ASN A 118 2.40 16.14 8.13
CA ASN A 118 2.28 16.05 9.58
C ASN A 118 3.47 16.75 10.24
N ARG A 119 3.21 17.48 11.32
CA ARG A 119 4.25 18.18 12.10
C ARG A 119 4.80 17.34 13.26
N GLU A 120 4.07 16.29 13.61
CA GLU A 120 4.43 15.35 14.67
C GLU A 120 3.98 13.93 14.32
N CYS A 121 4.65 12.95 14.90
CA CYS A 121 4.29 11.56 14.74
C CYS A 121 3.05 11.22 15.56
N SER A 122 1.99 10.74 14.90
CA SER A 122 0.76 10.32 15.58
C SER A 122 0.94 9.15 16.55
N ASN A 123 2.03 8.39 16.43
CA ASN A 123 2.31 7.24 17.28
C ASN A 123 3.24 7.54 18.48
N CYS A 124 4.32 8.30 18.26
CA CYS A 124 5.35 8.54 19.31
C CYS A 124 5.51 10.01 19.71
N GLY A 125 4.76 10.93 19.10
CA GLY A 125 4.78 12.36 19.44
C GLY A 125 6.06 13.11 19.01
N VAL A 126 7.02 12.46 18.34
CA VAL A 126 8.23 13.17 17.88
C VAL A 126 7.85 14.25 16.87
N LYS A 127 8.37 15.47 17.06
CA LYS A 127 8.15 16.58 16.13
C LYS A 127 9.04 16.45 14.90
N PHE A 128 8.45 16.53 13.73
CA PHE A 128 9.18 16.52 12.47
C PHE A 128 9.75 17.90 12.20
N ARG A 129 11.02 17.97 11.81
CA ARG A 129 11.65 19.23 11.42
C ARG A 129 11.06 19.67 10.07
N THR A 130 10.30 20.76 10.06
CA THR A 130 9.99 21.47 8.83
C THR A 130 11.28 22.05 8.27
N ARG A 131 11.69 21.65 7.06
CA ARG A 131 12.74 22.35 6.33
C ARG A 131 12.26 23.79 6.15
N LYS A 132 12.97 24.76 6.75
CA LYS A 132 12.81 26.17 6.37
C LYS A 132 13.14 26.25 4.88
N LYS A 133 12.20 26.75 4.08
CA LYS A 133 12.45 27.10 2.68
C LYS A 133 13.42 28.27 2.62
#